data_AF-A0A9D7U4X0-F1
#
_entry.id   AF-A0A9D7U4X0-F1
#
_cell.length_a   1.000
_cell.length_b   1.000
_cell.length_c   1.000
_cell.angle_alpha   90.00
_cell.angle_beta   90.00
_cell.angle_gamma   90.00
#
_symmetry.space_group_name_H-M   'P 1'
#
loop_
_entity.id
_entity.type
_entity.pdbx_description
1 polymer ?
#
loop_
_entity_poly.entity_id
_entity_poly.type
_entity_poly.pdbx_seq_one_letter_code
_entity_poly.pdbx_strand_id
1 'polypeptide(L)'
;MKNLTSKSLIITGILLFVFNLSFAQKKNASIEIYQFHNEHRCVTCLEIEKLTKEVLKTQGGIPFKLINVDEKKNEKLAEKFEATSTALFLVNPKTGKRKDLTSFAFMYAMGEKAKFKADLLKEIQEFSKN
;
A
#
# COMPACT_ATOMS: atom_id res chain seq x y z
N MET A 1 47.54 -4.26 -43.99
CA MET A 1 46.19 -3.85 -43.56
C MET A 1 45.64 -4.95 -42.67
N LYS A 2 45.48 -4.67 -41.36
CA LYS A 2 45.13 -5.67 -40.34
C LYS A 2 43.60 -5.76 -40.23
N ASN A 3 43.00 -6.75 -40.89
CA ASN A 3 41.59 -7.08 -40.70
C ASN A 3 41.49 -8.50 -40.16
N LEU A 4 41.64 -8.64 -38.84
CA LEU A 4 41.37 -9.87 -38.10
C LEU A 4 39.99 -9.73 -37.46
N THR A 5 38.96 -9.95 -38.26
CA THR A 5 37.62 -10.23 -37.76
C THR A 5 37.54 -11.67 -37.27
N SER A 6 36.76 -11.86 -36.20
CA SER A 6 36.23 -13.15 -35.75
C SER A 6 37.18 -13.99 -34.90
N LYS A 7 36.99 -13.89 -33.58
CA LYS A 7 36.67 -15.02 -32.68
C LYS A 7 36.86 -14.56 -31.23
N SER A 8 35.81 -14.02 -30.63
CA SER A 8 35.60 -14.18 -29.20
C SER A 8 34.11 -14.41 -28.98
N LEU A 9 33.69 -15.58 -29.45
CA LEU A 9 32.55 -16.29 -28.93
C LEU A 9 32.91 -16.68 -27.49
N ILE A 10 31.92 -16.69 -26.59
CA ILE A 10 32.00 -17.23 -25.20
C ILE A 10 32.42 -16.22 -24.11
N ILE A 11 31.81 -15.03 -23.98
CA ILE A 11 31.51 -14.41 -22.65
C ILE A 11 30.26 -13.51 -22.73
N THR A 12 29.15 -14.04 -23.23
CA THR A 12 27.86 -13.32 -23.23
C THR A 12 26.71 -14.24 -22.83
N GLY A 13 26.98 -15.18 -21.92
CA GLY A 13 26.02 -16.20 -21.49
C GLY A 13 25.70 -16.20 -19.99
N ILE A 14 26.33 -15.35 -19.17
CA ILE A 14 26.22 -15.40 -17.69
C ILE A 14 25.74 -14.06 -17.08
N LEU A 15 25.36 -13.06 -17.88
CA LEU A 15 24.83 -11.78 -17.37
C LEU A 15 23.35 -11.53 -17.67
N LEU A 16 22.59 -12.58 -18.02
CA LEU A 16 21.14 -12.49 -18.29
C LEU A 16 20.30 -13.42 -17.40
N PHE A 17 20.91 -14.12 -16.43
CA PHE A 17 20.25 -15.13 -15.60
C PHE A 17 20.14 -14.76 -14.11
N VAL A 18 20.00 -13.48 -13.78
CA VAL A 18 19.62 -13.10 -12.41
C VAL A 18 18.81 -11.82 -12.48
N PHE A 19 17.70 -11.79 -11.75
CA PHE A 19 16.63 -10.79 -11.75
C PHE A 19 15.48 -10.97 -12.76
N ASN A 20 15.13 -12.23 -13.09
CA ASN A 20 13.71 -12.56 -13.08
C ASN A 20 13.31 -12.84 -11.63
N LEU A 21 13.20 -11.79 -10.82
CA LEU A 21 12.39 -11.85 -9.61
C LEU A 21 10.95 -11.98 -10.09
N SER A 22 10.53 -13.23 -10.29
CA SER A 22 9.12 -13.58 -10.36
C SER A 22 8.51 -13.12 -9.04
N PHE A 23 7.95 -11.90 -9.04
CA PHE A 23 6.99 -11.49 -8.03
C PHE A 23 5.78 -12.39 -8.23
N ALA A 24 5.79 -13.54 -7.56
CA ALA A 24 4.59 -14.31 -7.35
C ALA A 24 3.62 -13.38 -6.60
N GLN A 25 2.76 -12.69 -7.34
CA GLN A 25 1.72 -11.85 -6.77
C GLN A 25 0.75 -12.79 -6.07
N LYS A 26 1.04 -13.05 -4.79
CA LYS A 26 0.18 -13.79 -3.88
C LYS A 26 -1.18 -13.14 -4.02
N LYS A 27 -2.18 -13.90 -4.47
CA LYS A 27 -3.56 -13.45 -4.62
C LYS A 27 -4.02 -13.04 -3.22
N ASN A 28 -3.83 -11.78 -2.88
CA ASN A 28 -4.04 -11.30 -1.52
C ASN A 28 -5.48 -11.64 -1.16
N ALA A 29 -5.65 -12.28 0.00
CA ALA A 29 -6.95 -12.43 0.61
C ALA A 29 -7.68 -11.09 0.49
N SER A 30 -8.98 -11.14 0.19
CA SER A 30 -9.84 -9.99 -0.09
C SER A 30 -9.74 -8.97 1.05
N ILE A 31 -8.77 -8.06 0.95
CA ILE A 31 -8.51 -6.96 1.88
C ILE A 31 -8.69 -5.70 1.09
N GLU A 32 -9.30 -4.72 1.73
CA GLU A 32 -9.43 -3.36 1.25
C GLU A 32 -8.81 -2.41 2.29
N ILE A 33 -8.29 -1.28 1.83
CA ILE A 33 -7.81 -0.20 2.70
C ILE A 33 -8.81 0.95 2.63
N TYR A 34 -9.36 1.33 3.78
CA TYR A 34 -10.28 2.46 3.89
C TYR A 34 -9.54 3.60 4.57
N GLN A 35 -9.48 4.74 3.92
CA GLN A 35 -9.06 5.98 4.53
C GLN A 35 -10.25 6.94 4.57
N PHE A 36 -10.71 7.22 5.78
CA PHE A 36 -11.66 8.29 6.02
C PHE A 36 -10.93 9.63 6.04
N HIS A 37 -11.63 10.70 5.72
CA HIS A 37 -11.17 12.07 5.86
C HIS A 37 -12.38 13.01 5.96
N ASN A 38 -12.18 14.21 6.48
CA ASN A 38 -13.11 15.34 6.34
C ASN A 38 -12.79 16.13 5.06
N GLU A 39 -13.66 17.06 4.66
CA GLU A 39 -13.47 17.94 3.50
C GLU A 39 -12.14 18.72 3.62
N HIS A 40 -11.87 19.24 4.82
CA HIS A 40 -10.68 20.02 5.14
C HIS A 40 -9.56 19.15 5.71
N ARG A 41 -8.74 18.59 4.82
CA ARG A 41 -7.61 17.73 5.19
C ARG A 41 -6.40 18.52 5.67
N CYS A 42 -5.89 18.14 6.84
CA CYS A 42 -4.63 18.64 7.39
C CYS A 42 -3.41 18.15 6.59
N VAL A 43 -2.25 18.79 6.75
CA VAL A 43 -1.00 18.39 6.05
C VAL A 43 -0.63 16.93 6.36
N THR A 44 -0.70 16.51 7.63
CA THR A 44 -0.45 15.12 8.03
C THR A 44 -1.44 14.15 7.38
N CYS A 45 -2.71 14.55 7.27
CA CYS A 45 -3.79 13.78 6.68
C CYS A 45 -3.50 13.47 5.19
N LEU A 46 -3.04 14.49 4.46
CA LEU A 46 -2.60 14.37 3.06
C LEU A 46 -1.35 13.49 2.93
N GLU A 47 -0.42 13.58 3.88
CA GLU A 47 0.79 12.74 3.86
C GLU A 47 0.46 11.26 4.15
N ILE A 48 -0.46 10.96 5.08
CA ILE A 48 -0.98 9.61 5.31
C ILE A 48 -1.58 9.04 4.01
N GLU A 49 -2.39 9.85 3.31
CA GLU A 49 -2.99 9.45 2.03
C GLU A 49 -1.92 9.12 0.98
N LYS A 50 -0.95 10.00 0.83
CA LYS A 50 0.15 9.83 -0.12
C LYS A 50 0.96 8.57 0.16
N LEU A 51 1.41 8.38 1.40
CA LEU A 51 2.24 7.24 1.79
C LEU A 51 1.47 5.92 1.64
N THR A 52 0.19 5.90 2.00
CA THR A 52 -0.70 4.74 1.80
C THR A 52 -0.78 4.37 0.32
N LYS A 53 -1.07 5.36 -0.55
CA LYS A 53 -1.12 5.14 -2.00
C LYS A 53 0.22 4.65 -2.57
N GLU A 54 1.35 5.13 -2.05
CA GLU A 54 2.68 4.67 -2.47
C GLU A 54 2.93 3.21 -2.11
N VAL A 55 2.56 2.76 -0.90
CA VAL A 55 2.65 1.33 -0.52
C VAL A 55 1.78 0.49 -1.46
N LEU A 56 0.54 0.90 -1.70
CA LEU A 56 -0.40 0.13 -2.51
C LEU A 56 0.00 0.00 -3.98
N LYS A 57 0.67 1.01 -4.55
CA LYS A 57 1.24 0.92 -5.90
C LYS A 57 2.21 -0.26 -6.04
N THR A 58 2.97 -0.58 -5.00
CA THR A 58 3.95 -1.69 -5.02
C THR A 58 3.32 -3.06 -4.78
N GLN A 59 2.19 -3.12 -4.08
CA GLN A 59 1.54 -4.40 -3.76
C GLN A 59 0.67 -4.91 -4.89
N GLY A 60 0.01 -4.01 -5.62
CA GLY A 60 -0.94 -4.35 -6.67
C GLY A 60 -2.22 -5.02 -6.16
N GLY A 61 -3.37 -4.68 -6.74
CA GLY A 61 -4.61 -5.43 -6.55
C GLY A 61 -5.30 -5.31 -5.18
N ILE A 62 -4.86 -4.43 -4.28
CA ILE A 62 -5.56 -4.11 -3.03
C ILE A 62 -6.41 -2.86 -3.25
N PRO A 63 -7.76 -2.93 -3.16
CA PRO A 63 -8.62 -1.78 -3.30
C PRO A 63 -8.36 -0.72 -2.22
N PHE A 64 -8.25 0.54 -2.64
CA PHE A 64 -8.18 1.70 -1.76
C PHE A 64 -9.46 2.52 -1.87
N LYS A 65 -10.11 2.79 -0.75
CA LYS A 65 -11.28 3.67 -0.67
C LYS A 65 -10.93 4.91 0.13
N LEU A 66 -11.00 6.07 -0.52
CA LEU A 66 -10.91 7.37 0.12
C LEU A 66 -12.34 7.86 0.37
N ILE A 67 -12.71 8.07 1.64
CA ILE A 67 -14.09 8.25 2.07
C ILE A 67 -14.21 9.58 2.81
N ASN A 68 -14.98 10.51 2.26
CA ASN A 68 -15.24 11.79 2.92
C ASN A 68 -16.38 11.65 3.93
N VAL A 69 -16.11 11.84 5.22
CA VAL A 69 -17.10 11.69 6.31
C VAL A 69 -18.17 12.79 6.28
N ASP A 70 -17.89 13.93 5.63
CA ASP A 70 -18.82 15.05 5.52
C ASP A 70 -19.86 14.84 4.39
N GLU A 71 -19.65 13.85 3.52
CA GLU A 71 -20.61 13.50 2.48
C GLU A 71 -21.73 12.62 3.04
N LYS A 72 -22.99 13.06 2.92
CA LYS A 72 -24.19 12.33 3.41
C LYS A 72 -24.29 10.87 2.95
N LYS A 73 -23.81 10.54 1.74
CA LYS A 73 -23.79 9.16 1.23
C LYS A 73 -22.87 8.22 2.05
N ASN A 74 -21.90 8.78 2.78
CA ASN A 74 -20.92 8.05 3.58
C ASN A 74 -21.27 8.03 5.07
N GLU A 75 -22.27 8.78 5.54
CA GLU A 75 -22.66 8.94 6.95
C GLU A 75 -22.75 7.59 7.68
N LYS A 76 -23.57 6.66 7.16
CA LYS A 76 -23.72 5.31 7.75
C LYS A 76 -22.41 4.52 7.82
N LEU A 77 -21.52 4.71 6.84
CA LEU A 77 -20.24 4.02 6.81
C LEU A 77 -19.26 4.67 7.80
N ALA A 78 -19.23 6.00 7.88
CA ALA A 78 -18.43 6.75 8.84
C ALA A 78 -18.84 6.41 10.28
N GLU A 79 -20.13 6.40 10.58
CA GLU A 79 -20.68 5.97 11.88
C GLU A 79 -20.29 4.53 12.22
N LYS A 80 -20.44 3.60 11.27
CA LYS A 80 -20.06 2.20 11.48
C LYS A 80 -18.59 2.08 11.89
N PHE A 81 -17.71 2.91 11.32
CA PHE A 81 -16.29 2.93 11.60
C PHE A 81 -15.89 3.89 12.72
N GLU A 82 -16.84 4.60 13.32
CA GLU A 82 -16.61 5.66 14.31
C GLU A 82 -15.62 6.72 13.81
N ALA A 83 -15.60 6.94 12.50
CA ALA A 83 -14.65 7.83 11.84
C ALA A 83 -15.27 9.24 11.72
N THR A 84 -14.78 10.17 12.53
CA THR A 84 -15.17 11.60 12.50
C THR A 84 -14.16 12.49 11.78
N SER A 85 -12.99 11.94 11.43
CA SER A 85 -11.90 12.65 10.75
C SER A 85 -11.04 11.65 9.98
N THR A 86 -9.75 11.98 9.76
CA THR A 86 -8.81 11.06 9.13
C THR A 86 -8.64 9.79 9.95
N ALA A 87 -8.94 8.66 9.36
CA ALA A 87 -8.76 7.34 9.96
C ALA A 87 -8.33 6.33 8.88
N LEU A 88 -7.44 5.40 9.22
CA LEU A 88 -6.89 4.42 8.29
C LEU A 88 -7.19 3.00 8.77
N PHE A 89 -7.87 2.21 7.94
CA PHE A 89 -8.27 0.85 8.29
C PHE A 89 -7.84 -0.17 7.24
N LEU A 90 -7.48 -1.37 7.72
CA LEU A 90 -7.52 -2.60 6.93
C LEU A 90 -8.90 -3.24 7.13
N VAL A 91 -9.52 -3.69 6.04
CA VAL A 91 -10.87 -4.26 6.06
C VAL A 91 -10.91 -5.56 5.28
N ASN A 92 -11.49 -6.61 5.86
CA ASN A 92 -11.85 -7.81 5.14
C ASN A 92 -13.37 -7.80 4.90
N PRO A 93 -13.87 -7.45 3.70
CA PRO A 93 -15.30 -7.34 3.44
C PRO A 93 -16.04 -8.67 3.54
N LYS A 94 -15.37 -9.82 3.43
CA LYS A 94 -16.00 -11.14 3.55
C LYS A 94 -16.32 -11.50 4.99
N THR A 95 -15.45 -11.13 5.92
CA THR A 95 -15.58 -11.48 7.35
C THR A 95 -16.09 -10.32 8.19
N GLY A 96 -16.04 -9.10 7.67
CA GLY A 96 -16.31 -7.88 8.43
C GLY A 96 -15.21 -7.49 9.41
N LYS A 97 -14.12 -8.26 9.50
CA LYS A 97 -12.96 -7.91 10.33
C LYS A 97 -12.35 -6.60 9.85
N ARG A 98 -11.94 -5.77 10.81
CA ARG A 98 -11.21 -4.52 10.56
C ARG A 98 -10.06 -4.36 11.55
N LYS A 99 -8.99 -3.68 11.11
CA LYS A 99 -7.89 -3.24 11.97
C LYS A 99 -7.72 -1.74 11.81
N ASP A 100 -7.79 -1.01 12.91
CA ASP A 100 -7.53 0.42 12.97
C ASP A 100 -6.02 0.67 13.01
N LEU A 101 -5.51 1.45 12.06
CA LEU A 101 -4.12 1.85 11.93
C LEU A 101 -3.94 3.38 12.10
N THR A 102 -4.96 4.08 12.58
CA THR A 102 -4.98 5.56 12.65
C THR A 102 -3.85 6.09 13.52
N SER A 103 -3.70 5.60 14.76
CA SER A 103 -2.65 6.06 15.68
C SER A 103 -1.25 5.83 15.11
N PHE A 104 -1.02 4.66 14.50
CA PHE A 104 0.22 4.33 13.80
C PHE A 104 0.49 5.31 12.64
N ALA A 105 -0.55 5.58 11.84
CA ALA A 105 -0.42 6.42 10.66
C ALA A 105 -0.02 7.85 11.03
N PHE A 106 -0.67 8.42 12.04
CA PHE A 106 -0.34 9.76 12.55
C PHE A 106 1.04 9.84 13.19
N MET A 107 1.46 8.79 13.90
CA MET A 107 2.76 8.76 14.57
C MET A 107 3.93 8.83 13.56
N TYR A 108 3.83 8.13 12.42
CA TYR A 108 4.98 7.98 11.51
C TYR A 108 4.91 8.78 10.21
N ALA A 109 3.73 9.25 9.77
CA ALA A 109 3.59 9.85 8.44
C ALA A 109 4.49 11.07 8.20
N MET A 110 4.74 11.91 9.22
CA MET A 110 5.57 13.11 9.07
C MET A 110 7.05 12.85 9.37
N GLY A 111 7.35 12.08 10.42
CA GLY A 111 8.73 11.92 10.93
C GLY A 111 9.49 10.70 10.38
N GLU A 112 8.79 9.59 10.10
CA GLU A 112 9.43 8.31 9.81
C GLU A 112 8.78 7.62 8.60
N LYS A 113 8.79 8.29 7.44
CA LYS A 113 8.10 7.85 6.22
C LYS A 113 8.48 6.45 5.74
N ALA A 114 9.76 6.08 5.86
CA ALA A 114 10.23 4.74 5.50
C ALA A 114 9.63 3.68 6.44
N LYS A 115 9.58 3.98 7.74
CA LYS A 115 8.96 3.12 8.75
C LYS A 115 7.46 2.99 8.52
N PHE A 116 6.75 4.10 8.24
CA PHE A 116 5.34 4.07 7.87
C PHE A 116 5.08 3.07 6.74
N LYS A 117 5.88 3.14 5.67
CA LYS A 117 5.69 2.26 4.50
C LYS A 117 5.97 0.79 4.83
N ALA A 118 7.07 0.53 5.53
CA ALA A 118 7.46 -0.83 5.91
C ALA A 118 6.45 -1.49 6.85
N ASP A 119 5.99 -0.74 7.86
CA ASP A 119 5.05 -1.24 8.85
C ASP A 119 3.65 -1.38 8.26
N LEU A 120 3.18 -0.46 7.41
CA LEU A 120 1.91 -0.63 6.70
C LEU A 120 1.92 -1.89 5.81
N LEU A 121 3.04 -2.14 5.12
CA LEU A 121 3.20 -3.36 4.33
C LEU A 121 3.13 -4.62 5.21
N LYS A 122 3.83 -4.62 6.34
CA LYS A 122 3.79 -5.71 7.31
C LYS A 122 2.37 -5.95 7.81
N GLU A 123 1.65 -4.89 8.15
CA GLU A 123 0.28 -4.93 8.62
C GLU A 123 -0.69 -5.54 7.60
N ILE A 124 -0.56 -5.14 6.33
CA ILE A 124 -1.32 -5.74 5.22
C ILE A 124 -1.04 -7.25 5.13
N GLN A 125 0.23 -7.65 5.20
CA GLN A 125 0.63 -9.05 5.08
C GLN A 125 0.15 -9.89 6.26
N GLU A 126 0.20 -9.37 7.48
CA GLU A 126 -0.29 -10.05 8.68
C GLU A 126 -1.82 -10.17 8.67
N PHE A 127 -2.52 -9.08 8.34
CA PHE A 127 -3.97 -9.09 8.25
C PHE A 127 -4.48 -10.06 7.18
N SER A 128 -3.72 -10.27 6.09
CA SER A 128 -4.08 -11.19 4.99
C SER A 128 -4.09 -12.67 5.36
N LYS A 129 -3.48 -13.02 6.50
CA LYS A 129 -3.40 -14.41 6.98
C LYS A 129 -4.59 -14.81 7.87
N ASN A 130 -5.39 -13.84 8.30
CA ASN A 130 -6.44 -13.97 9.33
C ASN A 130 -7.86 -13.90 8.78
#